data_AF-A0A356NQU5-F1
#
_entry.id   AF-A0A356NQU5-F1
#
_cell.length_a   1.000
_cell.length_b   1.000
_cell.length_c   1.000
_cell.angle_alpha   90.00
_cell.angle_beta   90.00
_cell.angle_gamma   90.00
#
_symmetry.space_group_name_H-M   'P 1'
#
loop_
_entity.id
_entity.type
_entity.pdbx_description
1 polymer ?
#
loop_
_entity_poly.entity_id
_entity_poly.type
_entity_poly.pdbx_seq_one_letter_code
_entity_poly.pdbx_strand_id
1 'polypeptide(L)'
;SALGIVGNEFLIDHVHPTIRGHQRIGIELASRIQSHWLESYPELNLEKEVETVFSEHLRSIPSVYYLIGMERLKGLKAWTQGRAEGSPIENHPDIPDGI
;
A
#
# COMPACT_ATOMS: atom_id res chain seq x y z
N SER A 1 -18.26 -14.88 13.40
CA SER A 1 -17.48 -14.56 14.61
C SER A 1 -16.15 -13.98 14.18
N ALA A 2 -15.99 -12.66 14.30
CA ALA A 2 -14.74 -11.98 14.00
C ALA A 2 -13.75 -12.31 15.12
N LEU A 3 -12.71 -13.09 14.83
CA LEU A 3 -11.58 -13.25 15.74
C LEU A 3 -10.97 -11.85 15.93
N GLY A 4 -11.02 -11.36 17.18
CA GLY A 4 -10.56 -10.03 17.57
C GLY A 4 -9.04 -9.92 17.53
N ILE A 5 -8.49 -9.80 16.32
CA ILE A 5 -7.12 -9.35 16.12
C ILE A 5 -7.17 -7.82 16.02
N VAL A 6 -6.55 -7.13 16.99
CA VAL A 6 -6.36 -5.68 16.96
C VAL A 6 -5.56 -5.32 15.71
N GLY A 7 -6.05 -4.36 14.92
CA GLY A 7 -5.37 -3.89 13.70
C GLY A 7 -5.78 -4.59 12.40
N ASN A 8 -6.83 -5.43 12.41
CA ASN A 8 -7.36 -6.08 11.21
C ASN A 8 -7.82 -5.08 10.12
N GLU A 9 -8.15 -3.84 10.50
CA GLU A 9 -8.48 -2.76 9.57
C GLU A 9 -7.25 -2.05 8.98
N PHE A 10 -6.06 -2.33 9.50
CA PHE A 10 -4.79 -1.71 9.08
C PHE A 10 -3.78 -2.72 8.55
N LEU A 11 -3.89 -4.00 8.88
CA LEU A 11 -2.98 -5.05 8.44
C LEU A 11 -3.70 -6.07 7.54
N ILE A 12 -3.05 -6.50 6.47
CA ILE A 12 -3.59 -7.52 5.55
C ILE A 12 -3.35 -8.94 6.07
N ASP A 13 -2.35 -9.10 6.92
CA ASP A 13 -2.12 -10.26 7.77
C ASP A 13 -1.71 -9.78 9.18
N HIS A 14 -0.91 -10.52 9.92
CA HIS A 14 -0.49 -10.14 11.26
C HIS A 14 0.76 -9.24 11.30
N VAL A 15 1.36 -8.92 10.15
CA VAL A 15 2.63 -8.19 10.01
C VAL A 15 2.51 -7.03 9.03
N HIS A 16 1.89 -7.25 7.86
CA HIS A 16 1.96 -6.35 6.73
C HIS A 16 0.81 -5.34 6.72
N PRO A 17 1.10 -4.02 6.58
CA PRO A 17 0.04 -3.02 6.46
C PRO A 17 -0.74 -3.13 5.15
N THR A 18 -2.03 -2.83 5.22
CA THR A 18 -2.86 -2.47 4.07
C THR A 18 -2.44 -1.10 3.52
N ILE A 19 -2.97 -0.69 2.36
CA ILE A 19 -2.80 0.68 1.85
C ILE A 19 -3.21 1.71 2.92
N ARG A 20 -4.36 1.51 3.58
CA ARG A 20 -4.83 2.38 4.66
C ARG A 20 -3.88 2.37 5.86
N GLY A 21 -3.30 1.22 6.19
CA GLY A 21 -2.26 1.08 7.21
C GLY A 21 -1.01 1.89 6.88
N HIS A 22 -0.51 1.80 5.66
CA HIS A 22 0.60 2.63 5.17
C HIS A 22 0.28 4.12 5.22
N GLN A 23 -0.92 4.53 4.81
CA GLN A 23 -1.35 5.93 4.90
C GLN A 23 -1.36 6.44 6.35
N ARG A 24 -1.86 5.63 7.30
CA ARG A 24 -1.85 5.98 8.73
C ARG A 24 -0.42 6.14 9.27
N ILE A 25 0.49 5.24 8.88
CA ILE A 25 1.92 5.35 9.21
C ILE A 25 2.50 6.65 8.64
N GLY A 26 2.20 6.98 7.38
CA GLY A 26 2.67 8.21 6.74
C GLY A 26 2.22 9.48 7.45
N ILE A 27 0.95 9.57 7.86
CA ILE A 27 0.41 10.70 8.63
C ILE A 27 1.15 10.85 9.97
N GLU A 28 1.34 9.74 10.68
CA GLU A 28 2.05 9.75 11.97
C GLU A 28 3.51 10.17 11.82
N LEU A 29 4.22 9.68 10.80
CA LEU A 29 5.58 10.12 10.51
C LEU A 29 5.64 11.62 10.20
N ALA A 30 4.74 12.10 9.34
CA ALA A 30 4.68 13.51 8.98
C ALA A 30 4.44 14.37 10.23
N SER A 31 3.50 13.97 11.10
CA SER A 31 3.21 14.69 12.34
C SER A 31 4.42 14.76 13.27
N ARG A 32 5.18 13.67 13.40
CA ARG A 32 6.41 13.63 14.22
C ARG A 32 7.51 14.50 13.64
N ILE A 33 7.68 14.49 12.32
CA ILE A 33 8.65 15.35 11.65
C ILE A 33 8.27 16.82 11.87
N GLN A 34 6.99 17.18 11.74
CA GLN A 34 6.53 18.53 12.00
C GLN A 34 6.79 18.95 13.46
N SER A 35 6.40 18.12 14.43
CA SER A 35 6.51 18.45 15.85
C SER A 35 7.95 18.56 16.37
N HIS A 36 8.92 17.91 15.71
CA HIS A 36 10.31 17.84 16.19
C HIS A 36 11.33 18.55 15.30
N TRP A 37 11.06 18.72 14.00
CA TRP A 37 12.02 19.26 13.03
C TRP A 37 11.54 20.51 12.29
N LEU A 38 10.25 20.80 12.28
CA LEU A 38 9.66 21.92 11.56
C LEU A 38 8.72 22.69 12.48
N GLU A 39 9.28 23.40 13.46
CA GLU A 39 8.53 24.35 14.33
C GLU A 39 7.85 25.49 13.53
N SER A 40 8.05 25.55 12.21
CA SER A 40 7.86 26.74 11.39
C SER A 40 6.51 26.89 10.67
N TYR A 41 5.56 25.95 10.78
CA TYR A 41 4.28 26.04 10.04
C TYR A 41 3.06 25.57 10.84
N PRO A 42 2.65 26.31 11.89
CA PRO A 42 1.52 25.95 12.74
C PRO A 42 0.16 26.01 12.02
N GLU A 43 0.05 26.77 10.93
CA GLU A 43 -1.16 26.87 10.10
C GLU A 43 -1.36 25.70 9.11
N LEU A 44 -0.39 24.80 8.97
CA LEU A 44 -0.47 23.71 7.99
C LEU A 44 -1.38 22.59 8.52
N ASN A 45 -2.52 22.37 7.86
CA ASN A 45 -3.38 21.21 8.15
C ASN A 45 -2.76 19.94 7.54
N LEU A 46 -1.78 19.40 8.24
CA LEU A 46 -0.93 18.31 7.77
C LEU A 46 -1.71 17.07 7.39
N GLU A 47 -2.75 16.72 8.17
CA GLU A 47 -3.58 15.55 7.87
C GLU A 47 -4.25 15.69 6.50
N LYS A 48 -4.84 16.85 6.22
CA LYS A 48 -5.49 17.13 4.93
C LYS A 48 -4.50 17.18 3.75
N GLU A 49 -3.33 17.77 3.95
CA GLU A 49 -2.28 17.83 2.92
C GLU A 49 -1.78 16.43 2.58
N VAL A 50 -1.50 15.62 3.59
CA VAL A 50 -1.03 14.24 3.41
C VAL A 50 -2.11 13.36 2.76
N GLU A 51 -3.38 13.52 3.14
CA GLU A 51 -4.51 12.84 2.47
C GLU A 51 -4.63 13.22 0.99
N THR A 52 -4.40 14.50 0.66
CA THR A 52 -4.42 14.98 -0.73
C THR A 52 -3.30 14.32 -1.53
N VAL A 53 -2.08 14.30 -1.00
CA VAL A 53 -0.93 13.62 -1.63
C VAL A 53 -1.22 12.14 -1.88
N PHE A 54 -1.82 11.45 -0.91
CA PHE A 54 -2.20 10.05 -1.12
C PHE A 54 -3.24 9.88 -2.22
N SER A 55 -4.25 10.74 -2.27
CA SER A 55 -5.29 10.69 -3.30
C SER A 55 -4.71 10.95 -4.69
N GLU A 56 -3.87 11.97 -4.83
CA GLU A 56 -3.21 12.31 -6.08
C GLU A 56 -2.29 11.18 -6.57
N HIS A 57 -1.52 10.58 -5.67
CA HIS A 57 -0.67 9.44 -6.02
C HIS A 57 -1.50 8.23 -6.47
N LEU A 58 -2.56 7.88 -5.75
CA LEU A 58 -3.42 6.76 -6.18
C LEU A 58 -4.11 7.04 -7.52
N ARG A 59 -4.42 8.31 -7.82
CA ARG A 59 -4.96 8.73 -9.13
C ARG A 59 -3.93 8.73 -10.25
N SER A 60 -2.64 8.90 -9.93
CA SER A 60 -1.57 8.84 -10.93
C SER A 60 -1.24 7.41 -11.37
N ILE A 61 -1.61 6.40 -10.56
CA ILE A 61 -1.37 4.99 -10.90
C ILE A 61 -2.24 4.60 -12.12
N PRO A 62 -1.62 4.13 -13.22
CA PRO A 62 -2.36 3.67 -14.39
C PRO A 62 -3.30 2.51 -14.08
N SER A 63 -4.49 2.47 -14.69
CA SER A 63 -5.46 1.37 -14.47
C SER A 63 -4.89 -0.02 -14.76
N VAL A 64 -3.95 -0.13 -15.71
CA VAL A 64 -3.25 -1.38 -16.05
C VAL A 64 -2.46 -1.96 -14.87
N TYR A 65 -1.96 -1.11 -13.96
CA TYR A 65 -1.28 -1.56 -12.74
C TYR A 65 -2.18 -2.48 -11.90
N TYR A 66 -3.43 -2.08 -11.69
CA TYR A 66 -4.39 -2.87 -10.92
C TYR A 66 -4.78 -4.17 -11.63
N LEU A 67 -4.90 -4.15 -12.96
CA LEU A 67 -5.16 -5.36 -13.76
C LEU A 67 -4.01 -6.37 -13.61
N ILE A 68 -2.76 -5.90 -13.74
CA ILE A 68 -1.56 -6.73 -13.54
C ILE A 68 -1.54 -7.28 -12.11
N GLY A 69 -1.83 -6.45 -11.11
CA GLY A 69 -1.90 -6.86 -9.71
C GLY A 69 -2.92 -7.97 -9.47
N MET A 70 -4.12 -7.87 -10.08
CA MET A 70 -5.14 -8.90 -9.97
C MET A 70 -4.72 -10.22 -10.63
N GLU A 71 -4.08 -10.17 -11.80
CA GLU A 71 -3.60 -11.38 -12.47
C GLU A 71 -2.49 -12.06 -11.67
N ARG A 72 -1.54 -11.28 -11.13
CA ARG A 72 -0.50 -11.79 -10.22
C ARG A 72 -1.09 -12.43 -8.98
N LEU A 73 -2.09 -11.80 -8.36
CA LEU A 73 -2.77 -12.37 -7.19
C LEU A 73 -3.47 -13.68 -7.51
N LYS A 74 -4.09 -13.79 -8.69
CA LYS A 74 -4.72 -15.03 -9.16
C LYS A 74 -3.66 -16.13 -9.34
N GLY A 75 -2.53 -15.82 -9.97
CA GLY A 75 -1.41 -16.75 -10.13
C GLY A 75 -0.85 -17.21 -8.79
N LEU A 76 -0.61 -16.29 -7.85
CA LEU A 76 -0.13 -16.60 -6.51
C LEU A 76 -1.10 -17.53 -5.76
N LYS A 77 -2.41 -17.28 -5.84
CA LYS A 77 -3.44 -18.16 -5.25
C LYS A 77 -3.44 -19.55 -5.87
N ALA A 78 -3.33 -19.66 -7.19
CA ALA A 78 -3.26 -20.95 -7.87
C ALA A 78 -2.00 -21.74 -7.47
N TRP A 79 -0.87 -21.06 -7.36
CA TRP A 79 0.40 -21.66 -6.92
C TRP A 79 0.33 -22.19 -5.48
N THR A 80 -0.20 -21.42 -4.52
CA THR A 80 -0.35 -21.90 -3.13
C THR A 80 -1.28 -23.11 -3.01
N GLN A 81 -2.08 -23.38 -4.02
CA GLN A 81 -2.99 -24.52 -4.11
C GLN A 81 -2.41 -25.69 -4.93
N GLY A 82 -1.16 -25.59 -5.39
CA GLY A 82 -0.53 -26.58 -6.26
C GLY A 82 -1.16 -26.69 -7.65
N ARG A 83 -1.87 -25.64 -8.11
CA ARG A 83 -2.60 -25.60 -9.38
C ARG A 83 -1.91 -24.79 -10.48
N ALA A 84 -0.69 -24.33 -10.23
CA ALA A 84 0.13 -23.63 -11.20
C ALA A 84 1.55 -24.21 -11.21
N GLU A 85 2.14 -24.32 -12.40
CA GLU A 85 3.53 -24.74 -12.58
C GLU A 85 4.46 -23.51 -12.56
N GLY A 86 5.61 -23.65 -11.89
CA GLY A 86 6.61 -22.58 -11.75
C GLY A 86 6.32 -21.57 -10.62
N SER A 87 7.34 -20.79 -10.24
CA SER A 87 7.20 -19.74 -9.21
C SER A 87 6.33 -18.59 -9.73
N PRO A 88 5.41 -18.02 -8.93
CA PRO A 88 4.55 -16.89 -9.34
C PRO A 88 5.34 -15.64 -9.72
N ILE A 89 6.60 -15.56 -9.28
CA ILE A 89 7.46 -14.38 -9.38
C ILE A 89 8.38 -14.46 -10.61
N GLU A 90 8.66 -15.66 -11.13
CA GLU A 90 9.71 -15.86 -12.14
C GLU A 90 9.21 -15.90 -13.60
N ASN A 91 7.90 -15.99 -13.81
CA ASN A 91 7.30 -16.07 -15.16
C ASN A 91 6.55 -14.79 -15.55
N HIS A 92 7.29 -13.68 -15.79
CA HIS A 92 6.85 -12.72 -16.80
C HIS A 92 8.01 -11.87 -17.33
N PRO A 93 8.28 -11.87 -18.65
CA PRO A 93 9.12 -10.86 -19.27
C PRO A 93 8.37 -9.52 -19.35
N ASP A 94 9.14 -8.44 -19.21
CA ASP A 94 8.85 -7.04 -19.56
C ASP A 94 7.83 -6.26 -18.72
N ILE A 95 8.33 -5.55 -17.70
CA ILE A 95 7.95 -4.15 -17.47
C ILE A 95 9.21 -3.32 -17.77
N PRO A 96 9.18 -2.33 -18.68
CA PRO A 96 10.30 -1.43 -18.84
C PRO A 96 10.54 -0.68 -17.54
N ASP A 97 11.80 -0.51 -17.14
CA ASP A 97 12.16 0.33 -16.02
C ASP A 97 11.50 1.71 -16.17
N GLY A 98 10.64 2.10 -15.21
CA GLY A 98 10.09 3.45 -15.12
C GLY A 98 8.60 3.62 -15.42
N ILE A 99 7.72 2.87 -14.75
CA ILE A 99 6.38 3.36 -14.37
C ILE A 99 6.40 3.70 -12.89
#